data_AF-A0A7C4N9N1-F1
#
_entry.id   AF-A0A7C4N9N1-F1
#
_cell.length_a   1.000
_cell.length_b   1.000
_cell.length_c   1.000
_cell.angle_alpha   90.00
_cell.angle_beta   90.00
_cell.angle_gamma   90.00
#
_symmetry.space_group_name_H-M   'P 1'
#
loop_
_entity.id
_entity.type
_entity.pdbx_description
1 polymer ?
#
loop_
_entity_poly.entity_id
_entity_poly.type
_entity_poly.pdbx_seq_one_letter_code
_entity_poly.pdbx_strand_id
1 'polypeptide(L)'
;PGMVGVALSHPSITTGLIVDGIHVHPAMVALAYRSKGAARFSLVTDAMAALGMPPGRYVLGDFEVMVDETSARLADGRLAGSILSLDQAVRNLMAFTGCSLTEALATATTTPARLLNLSDRGRLAPGCRADLVVLDADTQVRQTLIGGKVVYPTTAQALSR
;
A
#
# COMPACT_ATOMS: atom_id res chain seq x y z
N PRO A 1 12.02 24.09 10.42
CA PRO A 1 11.49 23.13 9.42
C PRO A 1 10.15 22.57 9.93
N GLY A 2 9.13 22.45 9.08
CA GLY A 2 7.84 21.86 9.47
C GLY A 2 7.86 20.33 9.53
N MET A 3 6.76 19.71 9.96
CA MET A 3 6.64 18.24 10.10
C MET A 3 7.01 17.48 8.82
N VAL A 4 6.58 17.96 7.66
CA VAL A 4 6.92 17.35 6.36
C VAL A 4 8.43 17.37 6.11
N GLY A 5 9.09 18.50 6.40
CA GLY A 5 10.53 18.62 6.25
C GLY A 5 11.29 17.63 7.14
N VAL A 6 10.92 17.56 8.43
CA VAL A 6 11.51 16.61 9.38
C VAL A 6 11.25 15.17 8.95
N ALA A 7 10.00 14.86 8.56
CA ALA A 7 9.61 13.53 8.10
C ALA A 7 10.47 13.10 6.92
N LEU A 8 10.72 13.96 5.92
CA LEU A 8 11.48 13.60 4.73
C LEU A 8 13.01 13.62 4.93
N SER A 9 13.54 14.53 5.76
CA SER A 9 14.99 14.72 5.88
C SER A 9 15.65 13.90 6.99
N HIS A 10 14.92 13.47 8.03
CA HIS A 10 15.53 12.76 9.15
C HIS A 10 15.77 11.27 8.81
N PRO A 11 17.02 10.76 8.88
CA PRO A 11 17.37 9.44 8.36
C PRO A 11 16.82 8.26 9.19
N SER A 12 16.49 8.48 10.46
CA SER A 12 15.91 7.45 11.33
C SER A 12 14.39 7.31 11.19
N ILE A 13 13.70 8.29 10.60
CA ILE A 13 12.24 8.28 10.50
C ILE A 13 11.83 7.44 9.29
N THR A 14 10.88 6.52 9.46
CA THR A 14 10.16 5.89 8.36
C THR A 14 8.92 6.73 8.04
N THR A 15 8.69 7.04 6.77
CA THR A 15 7.54 7.85 6.32
C THR A 15 6.52 6.96 5.62
N GLY A 16 5.30 6.93 6.15
CA GLY A 16 4.13 6.34 5.47
C GLY A 16 3.60 7.28 4.40
N LEU A 17 3.26 6.77 3.22
CA LEU A 17 2.61 7.56 2.17
C LEU A 17 1.52 6.78 1.45
N ILE A 18 0.38 7.44 1.21
CA ILE A 18 -0.69 6.96 0.34
C ILE A 18 -0.33 7.32 -1.09
N VAL A 19 -0.17 6.32 -1.95
CA VAL A 19 0.34 6.47 -3.31
C VAL A 19 -0.77 6.16 -4.31
N ASP A 20 -1.86 6.93 -4.26
CA ASP A 20 -3.00 6.86 -5.19
C ASP A 20 -2.97 7.96 -6.27
N GLY A 21 -2.08 8.95 -6.14
CA GLY A 21 -2.02 10.11 -7.03
C GLY A 21 -3.06 11.19 -6.72
N ILE A 22 -3.90 10.99 -5.70
CA ILE A 22 -4.97 11.90 -5.27
C ILE A 22 -4.60 12.55 -3.95
N HIS A 23 -4.20 11.77 -2.95
CA HIS A 23 -3.73 12.28 -1.66
C HIS A 23 -2.41 13.03 -1.82
N VAL A 24 -1.53 12.52 -2.67
CA VAL A 24 -0.21 13.09 -2.93
C VAL A 24 0.06 13.07 -4.42
N HIS A 25 0.34 14.23 -4.99
CA HIS A 25 0.67 14.37 -6.41
C HIS A 25 1.88 13.48 -6.78
N PRO A 26 1.91 12.81 -7.95
CA PRO A 26 3.00 11.91 -8.34
C PRO A 26 4.42 12.51 -8.21
N ALA A 27 4.60 13.79 -8.55
CA ALA A 27 5.89 14.47 -8.39
C ALA A 27 6.35 14.56 -6.91
N MET A 28 5.41 14.70 -5.97
CA MET A 28 5.70 14.72 -4.54
C MET A 28 5.96 13.32 -3.98
N VAL A 29 5.31 12.28 -4.53
CA VAL A 29 5.66 10.88 -4.25
C VAL A 29 7.10 10.61 -4.66
N ALA A 30 7.49 11.02 -5.87
CA ALA A 30 8.85 10.85 -6.38
C ALA A 30 9.89 11.61 -5.53
N LEU A 31 9.57 12.83 -5.11
CA LEU A 31 10.43 13.58 -4.18
C LEU A 31 10.61 12.83 -2.85
N ALA A 32 9.50 12.42 -2.23
CA ALA A 32 9.54 11.72 -0.95
C ALA A 32 10.30 10.39 -1.03
N TYR A 33 10.09 9.62 -2.11
CA TYR A 33 10.82 8.38 -2.35
C TYR A 33 12.32 8.65 -2.53
N ARG A 34 12.74 9.65 -3.31
CA ARG A 34 14.16 10.01 -3.45
C ARG A 34 14.79 10.42 -2.13
N SER A 35 14.07 11.13 -1.26
CA SER A 35 14.58 11.53 0.05
C SER A 35 14.73 10.35 1.02
N LYS A 36 13.83 9.36 0.95
CA LYS A 36 13.78 8.25 1.92
C LYS A 36 14.48 6.98 1.48
N GLY A 37 14.42 6.69 0.18
CA GLY A 37 14.71 5.36 -0.37
C GLY A 37 13.75 4.29 0.14
N ALA A 38 13.81 3.11 -0.48
CA ALA A 38 12.92 1.99 -0.16
C ALA A 38 12.96 1.59 1.33
N ALA A 39 14.10 1.75 1.99
CA ALA A 39 14.31 1.35 3.38
C ALA A 39 13.51 2.21 4.38
N ARG A 40 13.21 3.48 4.08
CA ARG A 40 12.51 4.40 5.00
C ARG A 40 11.21 4.96 4.44
N PHE A 41 10.79 4.46 3.28
CA PHE A 41 9.50 4.75 2.68
C PHE A 41 8.58 3.55 2.91
N SER A 42 7.42 3.76 3.55
CA SER A 42 6.44 2.72 3.80
C SER A 42 5.18 3.02 2.99
N LEU A 43 4.78 2.12 2.11
CA LEU A 43 3.47 2.22 1.49
C LEU A 43 2.39 1.98 2.54
N VAL A 44 1.39 2.84 2.55
CA VAL A 44 0.14 2.65 3.29
C VAL A 44 -1.01 2.89 2.34
N THR A 45 -2.10 2.17 2.53
CA THR A 45 -3.31 2.41 1.74
C THR A 45 -4.13 3.53 2.33
N ASP A 46 -4.24 3.57 3.67
CA ASP A 46 -5.30 4.30 4.37
C ASP A 46 -6.69 3.96 3.81
N ALA A 47 -6.83 2.71 3.32
CA ALA A 47 -8.06 2.26 2.68
C ALA A 47 -9.18 2.14 3.71
N MET A 48 -10.36 2.61 3.33
CA MET A 48 -11.57 2.46 4.12
C MET A 48 -12.43 1.29 3.59
N ALA A 49 -13.52 0.97 4.30
CA ALA A 49 -14.35 -0.21 4.05
C ALA A 49 -14.94 -0.30 2.61
N ALA A 50 -14.91 0.77 1.84
CA ALA A 50 -15.37 0.79 0.45
C ALA A 50 -14.35 0.22 -0.55
N LEU A 51 -13.10 -0.07 -0.15
CA LEU A 51 -12.15 -0.73 -1.04
C LEU A 51 -12.70 -2.09 -1.49
N GLY A 52 -12.91 -2.25 -2.80
CA GLY A 52 -13.48 -3.45 -3.41
C GLY A 52 -15.02 -3.49 -3.43
N MET A 53 -15.68 -2.41 -3.01
CA MET A 53 -17.15 -2.28 -3.04
C MET A 53 -17.59 -1.31 -4.15
N PRO A 54 -18.85 -1.36 -4.63
CA PRO A 54 -19.36 -0.41 -5.61
C PRO A 54 -19.38 1.05 -5.11
N PRO A 55 -19.36 2.05 -6.00
CA PRO A 55 -19.59 3.45 -5.63
C PRO A 55 -20.87 3.63 -4.80
N GLY A 56 -20.84 4.53 -3.82
CA GLY A 56 -21.98 4.73 -2.92
C GLY A 56 -21.66 5.52 -1.65
N ARG A 57 -22.59 5.43 -0.68
CA ARG A 57 -22.49 6.07 0.64
C ARG A 57 -21.97 5.07 1.65
N TYR A 58 -20.92 5.46 2.36
CA TYR A 58 -20.25 4.65 3.39
C TYR A 58 -20.09 5.45 4.67
N VAL A 59 -19.66 4.78 5.73
CA VAL A 59 -19.41 5.38 7.04
C VAL A 59 -17.95 5.17 7.44
N LEU A 60 -17.29 6.24 7.89
CA LEU A 60 -15.96 6.21 8.49
C LEU A 60 -16.02 6.89 9.87
N GLY A 61 -16.04 6.08 10.94
CA GLY A 61 -16.35 6.59 12.28
C GLY A 61 -17.76 7.18 12.32
N ASP A 62 -17.87 8.45 12.71
CA ASP A 62 -19.15 9.16 12.76
C ASP A 62 -19.46 9.95 11.46
N PHE A 63 -18.60 9.82 10.45
CA PHE A 63 -18.70 10.60 9.21
C PHE A 63 -19.29 9.79 8.06
N GLU A 64 -20.25 10.39 7.36
CA GLU A 64 -20.71 9.88 6.07
C GLU A 64 -19.70 10.23 4.97
N VAL A 65 -19.37 9.25 4.14
CA VAL A 65 -18.38 9.34 3.07
C VAL A 65 -19.04 8.97 1.74
N MET A 66 -18.93 9.86 0.77
CA MET A 66 -19.29 9.61 -0.62
C MET A 66 -18.09 8.99 -1.33
N VAL A 67 -18.30 7.80 -1.91
CA VAL A 67 -17.26 7.07 -2.64
C VAL A 67 -17.67 6.95 -4.11
N ASP A 68 -16.78 7.38 -5.00
CA ASP A 68 -16.87 7.19 -6.44
C ASP A 68 -15.83 6.15 -6.93
N GLU A 69 -15.60 6.05 -8.24
CA GLU A 69 -14.64 5.09 -8.81
C GLU A 69 -13.17 5.40 -8.46
N THR A 70 -12.89 6.60 -7.96
CA THR A 70 -11.54 7.13 -7.79
C THR A 70 -11.22 7.55 -6.36
N SER A 71 -12.20 8.01 -5.58
CA SER A 71 -11.94 8.65 -4.29
C SER A 71 -13.06 8.49 -3.27
N ALA A 72 -12.68 8.68 -1.99
CA ALA A 72 -13.58 8.69 -0.84
C ALA A 72 -13.55 10.09 -0.20
N ARG A 73 -14.70 10.77 -0.14
CA ARG A 73 -14.79 12.17 0.29
C ARG A 73 -15.96 12.42 1.23
N LEU A 74 -15.77 13.33 2.17
CA LEU A 74 -16.87 13.91 2.95
C LEU A 74 -17.75 14.78 2.06
N ALA A 75 -18.93 15.14 2.56
CA ALA A 75 -19.88 16.02 1.87
C ALA A 75 -19.29 17.40 1.50
N ASP A 76 -18.27 17.86 2.23
CA ASP A 76 -17.55 19.12 1.96
C ASP A 76 -16.35 18.96 1.00
N GLY A 77 -16.16 17.77 0.43
CA GLY A 77 -15.13 17.47 -0.57
C GLY A 77 -13.76 17.06 0.00
N ARG A 78 -13.55 17.14 1.33
CA ARG A 78 -12.31 16.65 1.97
C ARG A 78 -12.17 15.15 1.79
N LEU A 79 -10.93 14.67 1.60
CA LEU A 79 -10.63 13.24 1.54
C LEU A 79 -10.88 12.56 2.89
N ALA A 80 -11.42 11.35 2.85
CA ALA A 80 -11.77 10.55 4.02
C ALA A 80 -11.29 9.10 3.83
N GLY A 81 -10.00 8.88 4.08
CA GLY A 81 -9.31 7.65 3.70
C GLY A 81 -9.21 7.50 2.18
N SER A 82 -8.86 6.30 1.73
CA SER A 82 -8.73 5.96 0.32
C SER A 82 -9.53 4.72 -0.06
N ILE A 83 -9.54 4.41 -1.36
CA ILE A 83 -9.91 3.11 -1.92
C ILE A 83 -8.72 2.45 -2.63
N LEU A 84 -7.49 2.76 -2.18
CA LEU A 84 -6.25 2.26 -2.77
C LEU A 84 -5.97 0.84 -2.28
N SER A 85 -5.84 -0.12 -3.19
CA SER A 85 -5.29 -1.44 -2.85
C SER A 85 -3.75 -1.38 -2.75
N LEU A 86 -3.16 -2.24 -1.92
CA LEU A 86 -1.71 -2.21 -1.69
C LEU A 86 -0.91 -2.63 -2.93
N ASP A 87 -1.44 -3.55 -3.74
CA ASP A 87 -0.82 -3.94 -5.01
C ASP A 87 -0.87 -2.80 -6.05
N GLN A 88 -1.96 -2.03 -6.08
CA GLN A 88 -2.01 -0.82 -6.91
C GLN A 88 -1.04 0.25 -6.40
N ALA A 89 -0.87 0.39 -5.08
CA ALA A 89 0.11 1.30 -4.49
C ALA A 89 1.55 0.96 -4.92
N VAL A 90 1.90 -0.34 -4.99
CA VAL A 90 3.19 -0.82 -5.51
C VAL A 90 3.37 -0.42 -6.97
N ARG A 91 2.37 -0.70 -7.83
CA ARG A 91 2.41 -0.33 -9.26
C ARG A 91 2.51 1.18 -9.46
N ASN A 92 1.75 1.97 -8.68
CA ASN A 92 1.80 3.43 -8.72
C ASN A 92 3.18 3.95 -8.30
N LEU A 93 3.78 3.40 -7.23
CA LEU A 93 5.12 3.82 -6.80
C LEU A 93 6.16 3.57 -7.91
N MET A 94 6.12 2.41 -8.55
CA MET A 94 6.99 2.11 -9.69
C MET A 94 6.77 3.10 -10.83
N ALA A 95 5.51 3.35 -11.22
CA ALA A 95 5.16 4.27 -12.29
C ALA A 95 5.58 5.72 -12.00
N PHE A 96 5.45 6.18 -10.75
CA PHE A 96 5.72 7.57 -10.39
C PHE A 96 7.21 7.85 -10.14
N THR A 97 8.00 6.83 -9.81
CA THR A 97 9.39 7.01 -9.35
C THR A 97 10.43 6.32 -10.24
N GLY A 98 10.02 5.34 -11.04
CA GLY A 98 10.92 4.49 -11.82
C GLY A 98 11.71 3.47 -10.97
N CYS A 99 11.34 3.27 -9.69
CA CYS A 99 12.02 2.26 -8.87
C CYS A 99 11.72 0.84 -9.35
N SER A 100 12.62 -0.08 -9.01
CA SER A 100 12.47 -1.50 -9.34
C SER A 100 11.32 -2.14 -8.54
N LEU A 101 10.78 -3.26 -9.05
CA LEU A 101 9.78 -4.05 -8.32
C LEU A 101 10.29 -4.47 -6.94
N THR A 102 11.57 -4.87 -6.82
CA THR A 102 12.18 -5.26 -5.55
C THR A 102 12.16 -4.12 -4.54
N GLU A 103 12.51 -2.90 -4.97
CA GLU A 103 12.46 -1.71 -4.13
C GLU A 103 11.02 -1.38 -3.72
N ALA A 104 10.09 -1.40 -4.68
CA ALA A 104 8.68 -1.12 -4.41
C ALA A 104 8.09 -2.13 -3.41
N LEU A 105 8.35 -3.43 -3.60
CA LEU A 105 7.91 -4.48 -2.67
C LEU A 105 8.52 -4.29 -1.27
N ALA A 106 9.78 -3.85 -1.17
CA ALA A 106 10.40 -3.58 0.13
C ALA A 106 9.64 -2.51 0.92
N THR A 107 9.10 -1.48 0.25
CA THR A 107 8.29 -0.43 0.90
C THR A 107 6.95 -0.94 1.44
N ALA A 108 6.41 -2.02 0.90
CA ALA A 108 5.16 -2.65 1.36
C ALA A 108 5.39 -3.83 2.33
N THR A 109 6.63 -4.35 2.43
CA THR A 109 6.93 -5.57 3.17
C THR A 109 8.08 -5.40 4.17
N THR A 110 9.32 -5.33 3.71
CA THR A 110 10.53 -5.28 4.56
C THR A 110 10.55 -4.04 5.45
N THR A 111 10.21 -2.88 4.90
CA THR A 111 10.24 -1.61 5.61
C THR A 111 9.20 -1.53 6.74
N PRO A 112 7.91 -1.83 6.52
CA PRO A 112 6.94 -1.90 7.61
C PRO A 112 7.25 -3.04 8.60
N ALA A 113 7.71 -4.21 8.14
CA ALA A 113 8.11 -5.28 9.06
C ALA A 113 9.25 -4.84 10.00
N ARG A 114 10.26 -4.14 9.47
CA ARG A 114 11.35 -3.57 10.29
C ARG A 114 10.87 -2.48 11.23
N LEU A 115 9.97 -1.60 10.79
CA LEU A 115 9.37 -0.56 11.65
C LEU A 115 8.67 -1.17 12.86
N LEU A 116 7.98 -2.30 12.66
CA LEU A 116 7.23 -3.02 13.68
C LEU A 116 8.08 -4.04 14.46
N ASN A 117 9.40 -4.10 14.23
CA ASN A 117 10.31 -5.09 14.81
C ASN A 117 9.91 -6.55 14.56
N LEU A 118 9.30 -6.83 13.40
CA LEU A 118 8.91 -8.17 12.98
C LEU A 118 10.08 -8.80 12.20
N SER A 119 10.85 -9.64 12.89
CA SER A 119 12.00 -10.32 12.31
C SER A 119 11.63 -11.55 11.48
N ASP A 120 10.42 -12.07 11.65
CA ASP A 120 9.93 -13.33 11.05
C ASP A 120 9.15 -13.14 9.74
N ARG A 121 9.00 -11.91 9.22
CA ARG A 121 8.27 -11.63 7.97
C ARG A 121 8.79 -10.43 7.22
N GLY A 122 8.18 -10.15 6.06
CA GLY A 122 8.57 -9.06 5.16
C GLY A 122 9.83 -9.36 4.35
N ARG A 123 10.31 -10.61 4.36
CA ARG A 123 11.44 -11.12 3.58
C ARG A 123 11.17 -12.56 3.16
N LEU A 124 11.66 -12.94 1.99
CA LEU A 124 11.66 -14.32 1.52
C LEU A 124 13.00 -14.98 1.88
N ALA A 125 13.05 -15.64 3.03
CA ALA A 125 14.24 -16.32 3.52
C ALA A 125 13.87 -17.52 4.40
N PRO A 126 14.72 -18.58 4.48
CA PRO A 126 14.53 -19.68 5.41
C PRO A 126 14.34 -19.17 6.85
N GLY A 127 13.40 -19.79 7.58
CA GLY A 127 13.04 -19.41 8.95
C GLY A 127 12.04 -18.25 9.07
N CYS A 128 11.72 -17.54 7.99
CA CYS A 128 10.60 -16.58 7.97
C CYS A 128 9.25 -17.30 7.77
N ARG A 129 8.16 -16.65 8.18
CA ARG A 129 6.80 -17.09 7.88
C ARG A 129 6.58 -17.13 6.38
N ALA A 130 5.87 -18.16 5.92
CA ALA A 130 5.42 -18.29 4.54
C ALA A 130 4.17 -17.42 4.28
N ASP A 131 4.27 -16.12 4.59
CA ASP A 131 3.30 -15.08 4.23
C ASP A 131 3.77 -14.48 2.90
N LEU A 132 3.17 -14.94 1.80
CA LEU A 132 3.67 -14.73 0.44
C LEU A 132 2.58 -14.20 -0.48
N VAL A 133 2.99 -13.44 -1.49
CA VAL A 133 2.15 -13.07 -2.64
C VAL A 133 2.84 -13.52 -3.92
N VAL A 134 2.10 -14.18 -4.80
CA VAL A 134 2.55 -14.55 -6.14
C VAL A 134 1.98 -13.50 -7.10
N LEU A 135 2.87 -12.86 -7.84
CA LEU A 135 2.54 -11.83 -8.82
C LEU A 135 2.79 -12.37 -10.22
N ASP A 136 2.01 -11.93 -11.20
CA ASP A 136 2.35 -12.14 -12.62
C ASP A 136 3.30 -11.06 -13.16
N ALA A 137 3.60 -11.14 -14.45
CA ALA A 137 4.51 -10.22 -15.13
C ALA A 137 4.04 -8.76 -15.09
N ASP A 138 2.72 -8.52 -14.96
CA ASP A 138 2.12 -7.19 -14.88
C ASP A 138 1.99 -6.72 -13.41
N THR A 139 2.62 -7.42 -12.47
CA THR A 139 2.54 -7.14 -11.03
C THR A 139 1.09 -7.25 -10.51
N GLN A 140 0.27 -8.12 -11.09
CA GLN A 140 -1.07 -8.43 -10.60
C GLN A 140 -1.03 -9.61 -9.65
N VAL A 141 -1.84 -9.58 -8.59
CA VAL A 141 -1.91 -10.66 -7.60
C VAL A 141 -2.56 -11.89 -8.21
N ARG A 142 -1.82 -13.01 -8.24
CA ARG A 142 -2.31 -14.32 -8.67
C ARG A 142 -2.65 -15.22 -7.51
N GLN A 143 -1.87 -15.15 -6.44
CA GLN A 143 -2.04 -16.01 -5.29
C GLN A 143 -1.56 -15.32 -4.03
N THR A 144 -2.22 -15.59 -2.90
CA THR A 144 -1.76 -15.14 -1.58
C THR A 144 -1.70 -16.34 -0.66
N LEU A 145 -0.61 -16.43 0.11
CA LEU A 145 -0.39 -17.45 1.11
C LEU A 145 -0.22 -16.78 2.48
N ILE A 146 -0.84 -17.36 3.51
CA ILE A 146 -0.64 -16.97 4.91
C ILE A 146 -0.22 -18.21 5.69
N GLY A 147 0.93 -18.15 6.34
CA GLY A 147 1.51 -19.30 7.03
C GLY A 147 1.68 -20.54 6.14
N GLY A 148 1.96 -20.35 4.84
CA GLY A 148 2.13 -21.42 3.85
C GLY A 148 0.82 -21.99 3.30
N LYS A 149 -0.35 -21.48 3.72
CA LYS A 149 -1.65 -21.90 3.20
C LYS A 149 -2.15 -20.90 2.16
N VAL A 150 -2.59 -21.41 1.01
CA VAL A 150 -3.22 -20.60 -0.03
C VAL A 150 -4.55 -20.05 0.47
N VAL A 151 -4.70 -18.73 0.47
CA VAL A 151 -5.93 -18.02 0.88
C VAL A 151 -6.57 -17.22 -0.25
N TYR A 152 -5.83 -16.98 -1.34
CA TYR A 152 -6.33 -16.37 -2.57
C TYR A 152 -5.68 -17.06 -3.78
N PRO A 153 -6.43 -17.37 -4.86
CA PRO A 153 -7.90 -17.46 -4.85
C PRO A 153 -8.34 -18.46 -3.78
N THR A 154 -9.48 -18.21 -3.13
CA THR A 154 -10.04 -19.20 -2.21
C THR A 154 -10.37 -20.47 -3.00
N THR A 155 -10.29 -21.64 -2.38
CA THR A 155 -10.55 -22.94 -3.05
C THR A 155 -11.89 -22.98 -3.80
N ALA A 156 -12.88 -22.18 -3.38
CA ALA A 156 -14.17 -22.02 -4.08
C ALA A 156 -14.06 -21.31 -5.44
N GLN A 157 -13.11 -20.38 -5.61
CA GLN A 157 -12.89 -19.66 -6.86
C GLN A 157 -12.07 -20.49 -7.88
N ALA A 158 -11.29 -21.47 -7.42
CA ALA A 158 -10.50 -22.35 -8.30
C ALA A 158 -11.36 -23.38 -9.06
N LEU A 159 -12.59 -23.67 -8.61
CA LEU A 159 -13.52 -24.62 -9.24
C LEU A 159 -14.44 -23.99 -10.30
N SER A 160 -14.24 -22.71 -10.62
CA SER A 160 -15.07 -21.95 -11.57
C SER A 160 -14.29 -21.46 -12.80
N ARG A 161 -13.10 -22.01 -13.04
CA ARG A 161 -12.30 -21.78 -14.26
C ARG A 161 -11.98 -23.09 -14.96
#